data_AF-A0A382VF94-F1
#
_entry.id   AF-A0A382VF94-F1
#
_cell.length_a   1.000
_cell.length_b   1.000
_cell.length_c   1.000
_cell.angle_alpha   90.00
_cell.angle_beta   90.00
_cell.angle_gamma   90.00
#
_symmetry.space_group_name_H-M   'P 1'
#
loop_
_entity.id
_entity.type
_entity.pdbx_description
1 polymer ?
#
loop_
_entity_poly.entity_id
_entity_poly.type
_entity_poly.pdbx_seq_one_letter_code
_entity_poly.pdbx_strand_id
1 'polypeptide(L)'
;IQAKMCGPSTTTVGGTLNTLLCHDVKSGDVIQVSYEDASDGAGATSTFYDSSTFDLRGATLSTDKDVYVIGSDMVVTLTDPDLNVDAASIETYALNLIEWDSDADGSEFLNDTTDFTANPSKLQETGSDTGVFQTVITIPKQIIDTTTTAIDFGEAVTLTYVDTGIPGEDDYLDDRGDVEATFSISNFGALVELDKAVYGWKDTVYITITAPDHNQNTASEETIGTAALPIQVTTRVGKMCTGTSGDTSTYEAVESDEDTGVFVAEVALGGFAHTMSSDTGNTAA
;
A
#
# COMPACT_ATOMS: atom_id res chain seq x y z
N ILE A 1 17.14 7.08 24.09
CA ILE A 1 16.82 6.11 25.16
C ILE A 1 18.00 5.18 25.25
N GLN A 2 18.52 4.94 26.45
CA GLN A 2 19.77 4.22 26.64
C GLN A 2 19.49 2.81 27.17
N ALA A 3 20.06 1.81 26.52
CA ALA A 3 20.02 0.44 27.01
C ALA A 3 20.77 0.35 28.34
N LYS A 4 20.30 -0.50 29.26
CA LYS A 4 20.94 -0.67 30.57
C LYS A 4 21.18 -2.14 30.85
N MET A 5 22.42 -2.48 31.20
CA MET A 5 22.75 -3.76 31.80
C MET A 5 22.60 -3.65 33.31
N CYS A 6 21.67 -4.38 33.89
CA CYS A 6 21.38 -4.33 35.32
C CYS A 6 21.68 -5.67 35.98
N GLY A 7 22.44 -5.64 37.06
CA GLY A 7 22.84 -6.84 37.82
C GLY A 7 23.06 -6.53 39.30
N PRO A 8 23.25 -7.55 40.14
CA PRO A 8 23.54 -7.31 41.55
C PRO A 8 24.88 -6.61 41.76
N SER A 9 24.90 -5.59 42.62
CA SER A 9 26.12 -4.82 42.94
C SER A 9 27.14 -5.60 43.78
N THR A 10 26.66 -6.56 44.59
CA THR A 10 27.47 -7.49 45.40
C THR A 10 26.69 -8.78 45.64
N THR A 11 27.33 -9.94 45.49
CA THR A 11 26.82 -11.22 46.00
C THR A 11 27.34 -11.45 47.42
N THR A 12 26.46 -11.36 48.42
CA THR A 12 26.77 -11.90 49.75
C THR A 12 26.62 -13.43 49.72
N VAL A 13 27.60 -14.12 50.30
CA VAL A 13 27.49 -15.56 50.63
C VAL A 13 26.26 -15.74 51.51
N GLY A 14 25.16 -16.26 50.94
CA GLY A 14 23.88 -16.41 51.65
C GLY A 14 22.62 -15.90 50.93
N GLY A 15 22.71 -15.41 49.70
CA GLY A 15 21.54 -15.40 48.79
C GLY A 15 20.51 -14.30 49.03
N THR A 16 20.93 -13.04 49.20
CA THR A 16 20.02 -11.90 49.00
C THR A 16 20.74 -10.81 48.21
N LEU A 17 20.24 -10.52 47.01
CA LEU A 17 20.77 -9.48 46.13
C LEU A 17 20.43 -8.11 46.75
N ASN A 18 21.43 -7.39 47.25
CA ASN A 18 21.22 -6.25 48.15
C ASN A 18 21.13 -4.90 47.41
N THR A 19 21.38 -4.83 46.09
CA THR A 19 21.12 -3.64 45.25
C THR A 19 21.28 -4.00 43.78
N LEU A 20 20.37 -3.52 42.92
CA LEU A 20 20.50 -3.59 41.47
C LEU A 20 21.41 -2.42 41.02
N LEU A 21 22.57 -2.75 40.47
CA LEU A 21 23.46 -1.81 39.80
C LEU A 21 23.15 -1.88 38.30
N CYS A 22 22.93 -0.72 37.69
CA CYS A 22 22.72 -0.62 36.25
C CYS A 22 23.84 0.22 35.62
N HIS A 23 24.40 -0.29 34.53
CA HIS A 23 25.30 0.45 33.67
C HIS A 23 24.62 0.70 32.33
N ASP A 24 24.88 1.87 31.78
CA ASP A 24 24.47 2.20 30.42
C ASP A 24 25.27 1.35 29.42
N VAL A 25 24.59 0.85 28.40
CA VAL A 25 25.17 0.08 27.28
C VAL A 25 24.96 0.88 26.03
N LYS A 26 26.04 1.08 25.28
CA LYS A 26 26.04 1.79 24.02
C LYS A 26 26.22 0.82 22.87
N SER A 27 25.71 1.21 21.71
CA SER A 27 26.00 0.48 20.48
C SER A 27 27.50 0.33 20.26
N GLY A 28 27.94 -0.83 19.80
CA GLY A 28 29.35 -1.21 19.68
C GLY A 28 30.00 -1.71 20.97
N ASP A 29 29.35 -1.62 22.14
CA ASP A 29 29.88 -2.21 23.37
C ASP A 29 29.95 -3.73 23.27
N VAL A 30 31.02 -4.30 23.86
CA VAL A 30 31.18 -5.75 23.97
C VAL A 30 30.74 -6.20 25.36
N ILE A 31 29.67 -6.96 25.41
CA ILE A 31 29.23 -7.69 26.60
C ILE A 31 30.11 -8.93 26.70
N GLN A 32 30.92 -9.01 27.76
CA GLN A 32 31.79 -10.16 28.03
C GLN A 32 31.45 -10.79 29.37
N VAL A 33 31.39 -12.12 29.39
CA VAL A 33 31.26 -12.92 30.61
C VAL A 33 32.53 -13.74 30.79
N SER A 34 33.04 -13.75 32.03
CA SER A 34 34.17 -14.60 32.42
C SER A 34 33.77 -15.54 33.56
N TYR A 35 34.15 -16.81 33.45
CA TYR A 35 34.02 -17.79 34.52
C TYR A 35 35.41 -18.27 34.94
N GLU A 36 35.73 -18.14 36.23
CA GLU A 36 36.94 -18.68 36.83
C GLU A 36 36.64 -20.00 37.55
N ASP A 37 37.27 -21.08 37.10
CA ASP A 37 37.26 -22.38 37.78
C ASP A 37 38.52 -22.53 38.64
N ALA A 38 38.34 -22.45 39.96
CA ALA A 38 39.43 -22.22 40.91
C ALA A 38 40.25 -23.46 41.33
N SER A 39 40.22 -24.58 40.59
CA SER A 39 39.84 -25.89 41.15
C SER A 39 39.93 -27.10 40.22
N ASP A 40 40.93 -27.27 39.34
CA ASP A 40 41.14 -28.58 38.72
C ASP A 40 41.80 -29.60 39.68
N GLY A 41 41.86 -30.89 39.29
CA GLY A 41 42.43 -31.97 40.10
C GLY A 41 43.93 -31.82 40.43
N ALA A 42 44.62 -30.84 39.85
CA ALA A 42 46.01 -30.49 40.11
C ALA A 42 46.17 -29.17 40.89
N GLY A 43 45.08 -28.49 41.26
CA GLY A 43 45.12 -27.21 41.98
C GLY A 43 45.27 -25.98 41.08
N ALA A 44 45.11 -26.13 39.76
CA ALA A 44 45.23 -25.02 38.81
C ALA A 44 43.89 -24.31 38.60
N THR A 45 43.96 -23.00 38.38
CA THR A 45 42.82 -22.15 38.00
C THR A 45 42.73 -22.03 36.48
N SER A 46 41.53 -22.18 35.92
CA SER A 46 41.24 -21.93 34.50
C SER A 46 40.19 -20.83 34.36
N THR A 47 40.38 -19.92 33.42
CA THR A 47 39.41 -18.87 33.11
C THR A 47 38.85 -19.07 31.72
N PHE A 48 37.52 -19.02 31.61
CA PHE A 48 36.78 -19.16 30.36
C PHE A 48 36.05 -17.85 30.06
N TYR A 49 35.96 -17.50 28.79
CA TYR A 49 35.35 -16.27 28.33
C TYR A 49 34.31 -16.57 27.25
N ASP A 50 33.26 -15.78 27.24
CA ASP A 50 32.36 -15.63 26.09
C ASP A 50 32.02 -14.15 25.94
N SER A 51 31.70 -13.70 24.73
CA SER A 51 31.38 -12.31 24.46
C SER A 51 30.48 -12.10 23.25
N SER A 52 29.64 -11.08 23.31
CA SER A 52 28.80 -10.61 22.21
C SER A 52 28.82 -9.09 22.13
N THR A 53 28.60 -8.54 20.94
CA THR A 53 28.46 -7.10 20.75
C THR A 53 26.99 -6.69 20.90
N PHE A 54 26.73 -5.56 21.53
CA PHE A 54 25.44 -4.88 21.48
C PHE A 54 25.48 -3.87 20.33
N ASP A 55 24.53 -3.91 19.40
CA ASP A 55 24.50 -3.03 18.23
C ASP A 55 23.05 -2.66 17.87
N LEU A 56 22.86 -1.45 17.36
CA LEU A 56 21.60 -0.98 16.77
C LEU A 56 21.49 -1.50 15.33
N ARG A 57 20.28 -1.77 14.87
CA ARG A 57 20.01 -2.42 13.59
C ARG A 57 19.07 -1.55 12.76
N GLY A 58 19.53 -1.22 11.56
CA GLY A 58 18.78 -0.34 10.66
C GLY A 58 17.50 -0.97 10.15
N ALA A 59 16.53 -0.11 9.87
CA ALA A 59 15.24 -0.49 9.33
C ALA A 59 15.25 -0.61 7.79
N THR A 60 14.25 -1.31 7.25
CA THR A 60 13.90 -1.28 5.82
C THR A 60 12.38 -1.22 5.68
N LEU A 61 11.90 -0.41 4.73
CA LEU A 61 10.48 -0.32 4.36
C LEU A 61 10.30 -0.84 2.93
N SER A 62 9.22 -1.59 2.68
CA SER A 62 8.92 -2.13 1.35
C SER A 62 7.43 -2.36 1.14
N THR A 63 7.04 -2.41 -0.12
CA THR A 63 5.71 -2.76 -0.62
C THR A 63 5.77 -4.03 -1.46
N ASP A 64 4.65 -4.75 -1.65
CA ASP A 64 4.63 -6.00 -2.43
C ASP A 64 4.70 -5.79 -3.95
N LYS A 65 4.42 -4.58 -4.44
CA LYS A 65 4.42 -4.20 -5.86
C LYS A 65 4.99 -2.79 -6.04
N ASP A 66 5.43 -2.52 -7.26
CA ASP A 66 5.89 -1.19 -7.69
C ASP A 66 4.76 -0.35 -8.34
N VAL A 67 3.63 -0.99 -8.67
CA VAL A 67 2.47 -0.38 -9.33
C VAL A 67 1.18 -0.91 -8.72
N TYR A 68 0.27 0.00 -8.33
CA TYR A 68 -1.05 -0.33 -7.79
C TYR A 68 -2.17 0.33 -8.56
N VAL A 69 -3.31 -0.34 -8.63
CA VAL A 69 -4.57 0.26 -9.10
C VAL A 69 -5.26 0.90 -7.90
N ILE A 70 -5.92 2.04 -8.11
CA ILE A 70 -6.75 2.67 -7.07
C ILE A 70 -7.79 1.67 -6.54
N GLY A 71 -7.94 1.57 -5.22
CA GLY A 71 -8.84 0.61 -4.57
C GLY A 71 -8.27 -0.81 -4.42
N SER A 72 -7.09 -1.08 -4.96
CA SER A 72 -6.38 -2.35 -4.72
C SER A 72 -5.62 -2.35 -3.39
N ASP A 73 -5.29 -3.54 -2.92
CA ASP A 73 -4.56 -3.73 -1.66
C ASP A 73 -3.04 -3.73 -1.88
N MET A 74 -2.36 -3.02 -0.97
CA MET A 74 -0.91 -2.92 -0.81
C MET A 74 -0.48 -3.55 0.51
N VAL A 75 0.48 -4.46 0.46
CA VAL A 75 1.13 -5.00 1.67
C VAL A 75 2.33 -4.13 2.00
N VAL A 76 2.26 -3.43 3.13
CA VAL A 76 3.38 -2.67 3.68
C VAL A 76 4.17 -3.55 4.63
N THR A 77 5.47 -3.67 4.42
CA THR A 77 6.39 -4.42 5.28
C THR A 77 7.47 -3.49 5.82
N LEU A 78 7.46 -3.28 7.14
CA LEU A 78 8.53 -2.63 7.89
C LEU A 78 9.36 -3.71 8.58
N THR A 79 10.64 -3.82 8.24
CA THR A 79 11.59 -4.62 9.01
C THR A 79 12.42 -3.68 9.86
N ASP A 80 12.23 -3.74 11.17
CA ASP A 80 12.99 -2.99 12.15
C ASP A 80 13.21 -3.90 13.37
N PRO A 81 14.40 -4.52 13.48
CA PRO A 81 14.69 -5.40 14.59
C PRO A 81 14.70 -4.72 15.96
N ASP A 82 14.88 -3.39 16.02
CA ASP A 82 14.98 -2.63 17.28
C ASP A 82 13.60 -2.28 17.84
N LEU A 83 12.55 -2.36 17.01
CA LEU A 83 11.15 -2.35 17.46
C LEU A 83 10.68 -3.69 18.06
N ASN A 84 11.44 -4.78 17.93
CA ASN A 84 11.13 -6.05 18.59
C ASN A 84 11.75 -6.05 20.00
N VAL A 85 10.96 -5.60 20.98
CA VAL A 85 11.42 -5.33 22.35
C VAL A 85 11.13 -6.47 23.32
N ASP A 86 10.20 -7.37 22.98
CA ASP A 86 9.85 -8.56 23.75
C ASP A 86 9.71 -9.78 22.83
N ALA A 87 10.82 -10.52 22.69
CA ALA A 87 10.91 -11.75 21.91
C ALA A 87 9.86 -12.84 22.25
N ALA A 88 9.16 -12.74 23.39
CA ALA A 88 8.11 -13.69 23.76
C ALA A 88 6.70 -13.29 23.28
N SER A 89 6.51 -12.07 22.76
CA SER A 89 5.22 -11.58 22.28
C SER A 89 5.21 -11.34 20.77
N ILE A 90 4.03 -11.01 20.25
CA ILE A 90 3.85 -10.43 18.92
C ILE A 90 3.54 -8.97 19.16
N GLU A 91 4.42 -8.10 18.68
CA GLU A 91 4.29 -6.68 18.92
C GLU A 91 3.39 -6.01 17.88
N THR A 92 2.78 -4.89 18.26
CA THR A 92 1.99 -4.06 17.33
C THR A 92 2.27 -2.59 17.52
N TYR A 93 2.34 -1.86 16.41
CA TYR A 93 2.59 -0.44 16.37
C TYR A 93 1.50 0.30 15.59
N ALA A 94 1.22 1.53 16.00
CA ALA A 94 0.27 2.37 15.28
C ALA A 94 0.82 2.75 13.90
N LEU A 95 -0.07 2.96 12.93
CA LEU A 95 0.33 3.28 11.55
C LEU A 95 0.86 4.71 11.37
N ASN A 96 0.82 5.54 12.42
CA ASN A 96 1.41 6.88 12.43
C ASN A 96 2.95 6.89 12.48
N LEU A 97 3.58 5.74 12.21
CA LEU A 97 5.01 5.59 11.98
C LEU A 97 5.36 5.72 10.50
N ILE A 98 4.39 5.45 9.61
CA ILE A 98 4.57 5.51 8.18
C ILE A 98 3.81 6.72 7.63
N GLU A 99 4.52 7.56 6.92
CA GLU A 99 4.00 8.73 6.22
C GLU A 99 3.84 8.40 4.73
N TRP A 100 2.75 8.86 4.14
CA TRP A 100 2.45 8.87 2.73
C TRP A 100 2.76 10.26 2.17
N ASP A 101 3.50 10.30 1.07
CA ASP A 101 3.80 11.51 0.30
C ASP A 101 3.49 11.26 -1.19
N SER A 102 2.58 12.06 -1.75
CA SER A 102 2.22 12.05 -3.15
C SER A 102 1.83 13.45 -3.66
N ASP A 103 1.59 13.61 -4.96
CA ASP A 103 1.17 14.90 -5.54
C ASP A 103 -0.21 15.37 -4.99
N ALA A 104 -1.08 14.42 -4.63
CA ALA A 104 -2.38 14.69 -4.04
C ALA A 104 -2.31 15.20 -2.59
N ASP A 105 -1.38 14.65 -1.81
CA ASP A 105 -1.03 15.11 -0.47
C ASP A 105 0.43 14.75 -0.13
N GLY A 106 1.23 15.78 0.19
CA GLY A 106 2.66 15.61 0.43
C GLY A 106 3.03 15.14 1.84
N SER A 107 2.06 14.92 2.73
CA SER A 107 2.32 14.46 4.09
C SER A 107 1.04 13.98 4.78
N GLU A 108 0.76 12.68 4.74
CA GLU A 108 -0.34 12.07 5.51
C GLU A 108 0.09 10.80 6.23
N PHE A 109 -0.35 10.57 7.46
CA PHE A 109 -0.04 9.34 8.18
C PHE A 109 -1.00 8.21 7.80
N LEU A 110 -0.47 6.98 7.66
CA LEU A 110 -1.30 5.81 7.29
C LEU A 110 -2.33 5.38 8.36
N ASN A 111 -2.34 6.03 9.53
CA ASN A 111 -3.39 5.81 10.53
C ASN A 111 -4.61 6.71 10.35
N ASP A 112 -4.62 7.62 9.36
CA ASP A 112 -5.83 8.38 9.07
C ASP A 112 -6.89 7.46 8.47
N THR A 113 -7.92 7.20 9.27
CA THR A 113 -9.03 6.32 8.90
C THR A 113 -10.04 6.97 7.94
N THR A 114 -9.93 8.27 7.64
CA THR A 114 -10.73 8.88 6.57
C THR A 114 -10.20 8.53 5.19
N ASP A 115 -8.90 8.33 5.09
CA ASP A 115 -8.23 8.06 3.82
C ASP A 115 -7.84 6.59 3.68
N PHE A 116 -7.24 6.01 4.71
CA PHE A 116 -6.67 4.67 4.64
C PHE A 116 -7.54 3.64 5.35
N THR A 117 -7.80 2.55 4.65
CA THR A 117 -8.35 1.33 5.24
C THR A 117 -7.23 0.31 5.42
N ALA A 118 -7.01 -0.10 6.67
CA ALA A 118 -5.91 -0.99 7.04
C ALA A 118 -6.38 -2.29 7.68
N ASN A 119 -5.75 -3.42 7.32
CA ASN A 119 -6.01 -4.72 7.91
C ASN A 119 -4.72 -5.56 8.04
N PRO A 120 -4.21 -5.82 9.26
CA PRO A 120 -4.67 -5.28 10.55
C PRO A 120 -4.56 -3.74 10.64
N SER A 121 -5.34 -3.10 11.51
CA SER A 121 -5.34 -1.63 11.68
C SER A 121 -4.07 -1.03 12.32
N LYS A 122 -3.03 -1.85 12.44
CA LYS A 122 -1.74 -1.57 13.05
C LYS A 122 -0.67 -2.35 12.27
N LEU A 123 0.56 -1.87 12.30
CA LEU A 123 1.70 -2.69 11.94
C LEU A 123 1.80 -3.82 12.95
N GLN A 124 1.66 -5.07 12.50
CA GLN A 124 1.71 -6.24 13.37
C GLN A 124 2.93 -7.07 13.02
N GLU A 125 3.67 -7.48 14.04
CA GLU A 125 4.79 -8.37 13.86
C GLU A 125 4.34 -9.72 13.24
N THR A 126 5.08 -10.20 12.26
CA THR A 126 4.73 -11.40 11.47
C THR A 126 4.86 -12.72 12.24
N GLY A 127 5.51 -12.66 13.40
CA GLY A 127 5.66 -13.73 14.37
C GLY A 127 6.46 -13.21 15.56
N SER A 128 6.50 -13.96 16.66
CA SER A 128 7.32 -13.57 17.81
C SER A 128 8.79 -13.54 17.46
N ASP A 129 9.49 -12.49 17.88
CA ASP A 129 10.94 -12.32 17.71
C ASP A 129 11.40 -12.24 16.25
N THR A 130 10.57 -11.68 15.35
CA THR A 130 10.92 -11.55 13.92
C THR A 130 11.52 -10.20 13.59
N GLY A 131 11.10 -9.12 14.27
CA GLY A 131 11.44 -7.76 13.88
C GLY A 131 10.87 -7.34 12.52
N VAL A 132 9.90 -8.09 11.98
CA VAL A 132 9.24 -7.82 10.70
C VAL A 132 7.77 -7.56 10.97
N PHE A 133 7.29 -6.37 10.60
CA PHE A 133 5.95 -5.89 10.84
C PHE A 133 5.21 -5.66 9.52
N GLN A 134 3.94 -6.06 9.46
CA GLN A 134 3.13 -5.97 8.25
C GLN A 134 1.73 -5.43 8.53
N THR A 135 1.18 -4.77 7.51
CA THR A 135 -0.24 -4.46 7.38
C THR A 135 -0.63 -4.45 5.89
N VAL A 136 -1.92 -4.60 5.60
CA VAL A 136 -2.48 -4.38 4.26
C VAL A 136 -3.23 -3.06 4.26
N ILE A 137 -2.93 -2.18 3.31
CA ILE A 137 -3.57 -0.88 3.11
C ILE A 137 -4.27 -0.91 1.75
N THR A 138 -5.55 -0.55 1.71
CA THR A 138 -6.26 -0.32 0.45
C THR A 138 -5.92 1.08 -0.09
N ILE A 139 -5.47 1.16 -1.35
CA ILE A 139 -5.12 2.43 -2.01
C ILE A 139 -6.37 3.32 -2.11
N PRO A 140 -6.35 4.55 -1.56
CA PRO A 140 -7.50 5.43 -1.60
C PRO A 140 -7.76 6.01 -2.99
N LYS A 141 -9.00 6.44 -3.24
CA LYS A 141 -9.36 7.20 -4.45
C LYS A 141 -8.96 8.67 -4.38
N GLN A 142 -8.84 9.18 -3.16
CA GLN A 142 -8.62 10.58 -2.84
C GLN A 142 -8.09 10.68 -1.41
N ILE A 143 -7.33 11.72 -1.12
CA ILE A 143 -6.93 12.10 0.23
C ILE A 143 -7.82 13.25 0.72
N ILE A 144 -8.20 13.22 2.01
CA ILE A 144 -9.15 14.11 2.67
C ILE A 144 -8.48 14.79 3.86
N ASP A 145 -7.72 15.85 3.59
CA ASP A 145 -7.25 16.80 4.64
C ASP A 145 -8.17 18.05 4.66
N THR A 146 -7.61 19.25 4.54
CA THR A 146 -8.29 20.54 4.47
C THR A 146 -9.06 20.70 3.15
N THR A 147 -8.60 20.00 2.12
CA THR A 147 -9.26 19.83 0.83
C THR A 147 -9.28 18.36 0.45
N THR A 148 -10.29 17.95 -0.31
CA THR A 148 -10.33 16.62 -0.92
C THR A 148 -9.62 16.66 -2.27
N THR A 149 -8.53 15.91 -2.40
CA THR A 149 -7.75 15.80 -3.65
C THR A 149 -7.78 14.37 -4.15
N ALA A 150 -8.20 14.18 -5.41
CA ALA A 150 -8.18 12.85 -6.02
C ALA A 150 -6.74 12.39 -6.28
N ILE A 151 -6.49 11.09 -6.11
CA ILE A 151 -5.24 10.47 -6.55
C ILE A 151 -5.24 10.39 -8.08
N ASP A 152 -4.18 10.85 -8.73
CA ASP A 152 -4.05 10.82 -10.18
C ASP A 152 -3.44 9.49 -10.68
N PHE A 153 -3.89 9.04 -11.85
CA PHE A 153 -3.27 7.89 -12.51
C PHE A 153 -1.85 8.24 -12.97
N GLY A 154 -0.89 7.35 -12.66
CA GLY A 154 0.53 7.56 -12.96
C GLY A 154 1.29 8.38 -11.91
N GLU A 155 0.63 8.83 -10.84
CA GLU A 155 1.25 9.54 -9.73
C GLU A 155 2.24 8.63 -8.99
N ALA A 156 3.36 9.20 -8.54
CA ALA A 156 4.33 8.52 -7.69
C ALA A 156 3.98 8.73 -6.22
N VAL A 157 4.16 7.69 -5.42
CA VAL A 157 3.94 7.72 -3.98
C VAL A 157 5.20 7.26 -3.28
N THR A 158 5.58 7.97 -2.23
CA THR A 158 6.66 7.59 -1.32
C THR A 158 6.07 7.31 0.05
N LEU A 159 6.37 6.14 0.60
CA LEU A 159 6.15 5.86 2.00
C LEU A 159 7.44 6.10 2.77
N THR A 160 7.37 6.81 3.89
CA THR A 160 8.54 7.15 4.70
C THR A 160 8.37 6.64 6.14
N TYR A 161 9.39 5.95 6.64
CA TYR A 161 9.56 5.62 8.05
C TYR A 161 10.81 6.33 8.59
N VAL A 162 10.69 6.98 9.74
CA VAL A 162 11.82 7.61 10.42
C VAL A 162 12.43 6.61 11.41
N ASP A 163 13.53 5.98 11.01
CA ASP A 163 14.33 5.10 11.85
C ASP A 163 15.12 5.93 12.88
N THR A 164 15.19 5.42 14.11
CA THR A 164 15.94 6.04 15.22
C THR A 164 16.91 5.06 15.91
N GLY A 165 17.04 3.84 15.39
CA GLY A 165 18.01 2.81 15.74
C GLY A 165 19.13 2.73 14.71
N ILE A 166 19.75 3.87 14.37
CA ILE A 166 20.73 3.95 13.29
C ILE A 166 22.00 3.15 13.63
N PRO A 167 22.43 2.20 12.78
CA PRO A 167 23.68 1.47 12.98
C PRO A 167 24.88 2.40 13.08
N GLY A 168 25.68 2.20 14.14
CA GLY A 168 26.87 3.01 14.41
C GLY A 168 26.67 4.21 15.33
N GLU A 169 25.43 4.56 15.69
CA GLU A 169 25.14 5.57 16.71
C GLU A 169 25.24 4.99 18.12
N ASP A 170 25.66 5.79 19.10
CA ASP A 170 25.91 5.34 20.48
C ASP A 170 24.63 4.87 21.20
N ASP A 171 23.51 5.57 20.98
CA ASP A 171 22.25 5.41 21.72
C ASP A 171 21.03 5.48 20.77
N TYR A 172 19.94 4.78 21.13
CA TYR A 172 18.66 4.89 20.40
C TYR A 172 18.12 6.34 20.51
N LEU A 173 17.63 6.92 19.41
CA LEU A 173 17.25 8.34 19.26
C LEU A 173 18.41 9.36 19.22
N ASP A 174 19.67 8.94 19.15
CA ASP A 174 20.79 9.91 19.02
C ASP A 174 20.78 10.59 17.64
N ASP A 175 20.42 9.83 16.60
CA ASP A 175 20.15 10.34 15.24
C ASP A 175 18.84 9.78 14.67
N ARG A 176 18.47 10.27 13.48
CA ARG A 176 17.31 9.86 12.71
C ARG A 176 17.67 9.68 11.23
N GLY A 177 17.14 8.62 10.63
CA GLY A 177 17.30 8.34 9.20
C GLY A 177 15.98 7.96 8.57
N ASP A 178 15.72 8.48 7.38
CA ASP A 178 14.53 8.14 6.62
C ASP A 178 14.79 6.85 5.82
N VAL A 179 13.86 5.91 5.91
CA VAL A 179 13.82 4.73 5.03
C VAL A 179 12.52 4.77 4.24
N GLU A 180 12.67 4.62 2.93
CA GLU A 180 11.61 4.92 1.98
C GLU A 180 11.24 3.69 1.13
N ALA A 181 9.96 3.58 0.79
CA ALA A 181 9.46 2.69 -0.25
C ALA A 181 8.67 3.50 -1.27
N THR A 182 9.01 3.36 -2.55
CA THR A 182 8.37 4.12 -3.64
C THR A 182 7.58 3.20 -4.54
N PHE A 183 6.36 3.62 -4.92
CA PHE A 183 5.56 2.94 -5.94
C PHE A 183 4.83 3.97 -6.79
N SER A 184 4.06 3.50 -7.78
CA SER A 184 3.23 4.36 -8.62
C SER A 184 1.80 3.87 -8.70
N ILE A 185 0.88 4.80 -8.93
CA ILE A 185 -0.50 4.50 -9.29
C ILE A 185 -0.55 4.16 -10.78
N SER A 186 -1.27 3.12 -11.14
CA SER A 186 -1.33 2.63 -12.51
C SER A 186 -1.87 3.66 -13.51
N ASN A 187 -1.41 3.54 -14.76
CA ASN A 187 -1.91 4.30 -15.91
C ASN A 187 -1.81 3.40 -17.15
N PHE A 188 -2.50 2.27 -17.10
CA PHE A 188 -2.55 1.27 -18.17
C PHE A 188 -3.26 1.77 -19.43
N GLY A 189 -4.03 2.86 -19.31
CA GLY A 189 -4.84 3.39 -20.41
C GLY A 189 -6.01 2.46 -20.74
N ALA A 190 -6.52 2.53 -21.97
CA ALA A 190 -7.67 1.74 -22.38
C ALA A 190 -7.53 1.16 -23.79
N LEU A 191 -8.04 -0.06 -23.98
CA LEU A 191 -8.26 -0.68 -25.28
C LEU A 191 -9.77 -0.62 -25.60
N VAL A 192 -10.12 -0.11 -26.78
CA VAL A 192 -11.52 -0.02 -27.24
C VAL A 192 -11.70 -0.87 -28.48
N GLU A 193 -12.68 -1.77 -28.43
CA GLU A 193 -12.96 -2.74 -29.49
C GLU A 193 -14.44 -2.71 -29.87
N LEU A 194 -14.68 -2.95 -31.16
CA LEU A 194 -16.00 -3.16 -31.75
C LEU A 194 -16.08 -4.61 -32.22
N ASP A 195 -17.25 -5.24 -32.06
CA ASP A 195 -17.42 -6.67 -32.38
C ASP A 195 -17.28 -7.01 -33.89
N LYS A 196 -17.41 -6.01 -34.77
CA LYS A 196 -17.32 -6.21 -36.22
C LYS A 196 -16.56 -5.07 -36.91
N ALA A 197 -15.90 -5.43 -38.01
CA ALA A 197 -15.30 -4.44 -38.91
C ALA A 197 -16.34 -3.73 -39.81
N VAL A 198 -17.48 -4.37 -40.06
CA VAL A 198 -18.55 -3.85 -40.93
C VAL A 198 -19.90 -4.20 -40.33
N TYR A 199 -20.76 -3.20 -40.19
CA TYR A 199 -22.10 -3.34 -39.64
C TYR A 199 -23.17 -3.25 -40.72
N GLY A 200 -24.18 -4.10 -40.60
CA GLY A 200 -25.46 -3.94 -41.29
C GLY A 200 -26.27 -2.78 -40.72
N TRP A 201 -27.22 -2.30 -41.51
CA TRP A 201 -28.06 -1.14 -41.16
C TRP A 201 -29.05 -1.38 -40.00
N LYS A 202 -29.18 -2.62 -39.53
CA LYS A 202 -29.97 -3.03 -38.36
C LYS A 202 -29.14 -3.77 -37.31
N ASP A 203 -27.83 -3.78 -37.45
CA ASP A 203 -26.98 -4.48 -36.50
C ASP A 203 -26.96 -3.75 -35.14
N THR A 204 -26.71 -4.53 -34.09
CA THR A 204 -26.24 -3.99 -32.82
C THR A 204 -24.72 -3.91 -32.87
N VAL A 205 -24.18 -2.76 -32.51
CA VAL A 205 -22.74 -2.53 -32.30
C VAL A 205 -22.44 -2.86 -30.85
N TYR A 206 -21.67 -3.92 -30.60
CA TYR A 206 -21.16 -4.23 -29.27
C TYR A 206 -19.82 -3.55 -29.09
N ILE A 207 -19.68 -2.83 -27.98
CA ILE A 207 -18.49 -2.08 -27.60
C ILE A 207 -17.88 -2.76 -26.38
N THR A 208 -16.59 -3.06 -26.46
CA THR A 208 -15.79 -3.54 -25.33
C THR A 208 -14.69 -2.54 -25.04
N ILE A 209 -14.59 -2.10 -23.79
CA ILE A 209 -13.54 -1.18 -23.31
C ILE A 209 -12.79 -1.91 -22.19
N THR A 210 -11.54 -2.28 -22.44
CA THR A 210 -10.67 -2.81 -21.36
C THR A 210 -9.91 -1.64 -20.76
N ALA A 211 -10.22 -1.29 -19.52
CA ALA A 211 -9.63 -0.17 -18.79
C ALA A 211 -9.45 -0.54 -17.29
N PRO A 212 -8.41 -1.31 -16.95
CA PRO A 212 -8.22 -1.83 -15.58
C PRO A 212 -8.16 -0.75 -14.51
N ASP A 213 -7.64 0.44 -14.83
CA ASP A 213 -7.54 1.60 -13.91
C ASP A 213 -8.91 2.10 -13.39
N HIS A 214 -9.99 1.78 -14.10
CA HIS A 214 -11.36 2.15 -13.74
C HIS A 214 -12.14 1.05 -13.00
N ASN A 215 -11.55 -0.13 -12.80
CA ASN A 215 -12.06 -1.14 -11.87
C ASN A 215 -11.40 -0.90 -10.50
N GLN A 216 -12.15 -0.26 -9.61
CA GLN A 216 -11.64 0.27 -8.34
C GLN A 216 -12.34 -0.35 -7.13
N ASN A 217 -13.26 -1.29 -7.34
CA ASN A 217 -13.96 -2.03 -6.31
C ASN A 217 -14.11 -3.49 -6.75
N THR A 218 -13.34 -4.35 -6.10
CA THR A 218 -13.32 -5.78 -6.39
C THR A 218 -14.64 -6.51 -6.06
N ALA A 219 -15.60 -5.82 -5.41
CA ALA A 219 -16.86 -6.39 -4.95
C ALA A 219 -18.11 -5.82 -5.63
N SER A 220 -17.96 -4.98 -6.65
CA SER A 220 -19.08 -4.49 -7.47
C SER A 220 -18.71 -4.38 -8.94
N GLU A 221 -19.74 -4.33 -9.79
CA GLU A 221 -19.59 -3.83 -11.16
C GLU A 221 -19.52 -2.30 -11.14
N GLU A 222 -18.56 -1.73 -11.87
CA GLU A 222 -18.45 -0.29 -12.07
C GLU A 222 -19.09 0.20 -13.38
N THR A 223 -19.35 1.51 -13.46
CA THR A 223 -19.80 2.17 -14.70
C THR A 223 -18.83 3.28 -15.08
N ILE A 224 -18.47 3.32 -16.36
CA ILE A 224 -17.66 4.38 -16.98
C ILE A 224 -18.48 5.15 -18.03
N GLY A 225 -17.95 6.30 -18.47
CA GLY A 225 -18.64 7.14 -19.44
C GLY A 225 -19.34 8.34 -18.83
N THR A 226 -18.73 9.00 -17.85
CA THR A 226 -19.23 10.23 -17.23
C THR A 226 -18.88 11.47 -18.07
N ALA A 227 -19.41 12.64 -17.71
CA ALA A 227 -19.02 13.90 -18.37
C ALA A 227 -17.52 14.22 -18.25
N ALA A 228 -16.86 13.76 -17.17
CA ALA A 228 -15.41 13.92 -16.98
C ALA A 228 -14.60 12.92 -17.82
N LEU A 229 -15.15 11.72 -18.04
CA LEU A 229 -14.54 10.62 -18.82
C LEU A 229 -15.52 10.14 -19.89
N PRO A 230 -15.77 10.95 -20.94
CA PRO A 230 -16.91 10.71 -21.84
C PRO A 230 -16.63 9.58 -22.82
N ILE A 231 -17.52 8.58 -22.87
CA ILE A 231 -17.60 7.67 -24.02
C ILE A 231 -18.43 8.36 -25.09
N GLN A 232 -17.86 8.53 -26.29
CA GLN A 232 -18.51 9.19 -27.41
C GLN A 232 -18.60 8.25 -28.60
N VAL A 233 -19.84 7.91 -28.97
CA VAL A 233 -20.13 7.20 -30.22
C VAL A 233 -20.44 8.25 -31.28
N THR A 234 -19.66 8.25 -32.37
CA THR A 234 -19.73 9.31 -33.39
C THR A 234 -19.81 8.73 -34.80
N THR A 235 -20.49 9.48 -35.67
CA THR A 235 -20.47 9.28 -37.12
C THR A 235 -19.97 10.54 -37.78
N ARG A 236 -19.85 10.54 -39.11
CA ARG A 236 -19.51 11.75 -39.87
C ARG A 236 -20.47 12.92 -39.63
N VAL A 237 -21.72 12.64 -39.25
CA VAL A 237 -22.75 13.66 -39.02
C VAL A 237 -22.64 14.28 -37.62
N GLY A 238 -21.99 13.61 -36.68
CA GLY A 238 -21.82 14.07 -35.30
C GLY A 238 -21.91 12.96 -34.28
N LYS A 239 -21.99 13.35 -33.00
CA LYS A 239 -22.10 12.44 -31.86
C LYS A 239 -23.54 11.90 -31.76
N MET A 240 -23.69 10.67 -31.27
CA MET A 240 -24.99 10.04 -31.05
C MET A 240 -25.79 10.73 -29.94
N CYS A 241 -25.13 11.11 -28.85
CA CYS A 241 -25.76 11.69 -27.66
C CYS A 241 -25.77 13.24 -27.70
N THR A 242 -26.30 13.86 -28.76
CA THR A 242 -26.47 15.32 -28.78
C THR A 242 -27.85 15.71 -28.26
N GLY A 243 -27.93 16.27 -27.04
CA GLY A 243 -29.14 16.96 -26.57
C GLY A 243 -29.35 18.29 -27.29
N THR A 244 -30.61 18.76 -27.37
CA THR A 244 -31.00 20.01 -28.07
C THR A 244 -30.43 21.30 -27.45
N SER A 245 -29.75 21.22 -26.30
CA SER A 245 -29.17 22.37 -25.59
C SER A 245 -27.90 21.97 -24.81
N GLY A 246 -26.72 22.19 -25.39
CA GLY A 246 -25.43 21.93 -24.72
C GLY A 246 -25.03 20.46 -24.73
N ASP A 247 -24.00 20.14 -25.50
CA ASP A 247 -23.52 18.77 -25.80
C ASP A 247 -22.83 18.12 -24.58
N THR A 248 -23.59 17.68 -23.57
CA THR A 248 -23.06 17.06 -22.34
C THR A 248 -23.47 15.61 -22.14
N SER A 249 -24.25 15.02 -23.05
CA SER A 249 -24.68 13.63 -22.89
C SER A 249 -23.59 12.68 -23.36
N THR A 250 -23.18 11.79 -22.49
CA THR A 250 -22.16 10.76 -22.72
C THR A 250 -22.84 9.41 -22.83
N TYR A 251 -22.15 8.44 -23.41
CA TYR A 251 -22.60 7.05 -23.39
C TYR A 251 -22.01 6.37 -22.14
N GLU A 252 -22.73 5.42 -21.55
CA GLU A 252 -22.29 4.67 -20.37
C GLU A 252 -21.95 3.24 -20.77
N ALA A 253 -20.91 2.68 -20.16
CA ALA A 253 -20.56 1.28 -20.26
C ALA A 253 -20.47 0.71 -18.85
N VAL A 254 -21.03 -0.48 -18.66
CA VAL A 254 -21.04 -1.17 -17.37
C VAL A 254 -20.00 -2.26 -17.43
N GLU A 255 -19.33 -2.51 -16.32
CA GLU A 255 -18.40 -3.62 -16.20
C GLU A 255 -19.06 -4.96 -16.52
N SER A 256 -18.30 -5.87 -17.14
CA SER A 256 -18.83 -7.13 -17.67
C SER A 256 -19.16 -8.16 -16.58
N ASP A 257 -18.47 -8.05 -15.44
CA ASP A 257 -18.66 -8.76 -14.19
C ASP A 257 -17.83 -8.01 -13.12
N GLU A 258 -17.98 -8.37 -11.85
CA GLU A 258 -17.19 -7.80 -10.76
C GLU A 258 -15.67 -8.03 -10.98
N ASP A 259 -14.86 -7.00 -10.75
CA ASP A 259 -13.39 -7.07 -10.79
C ASP A 259 -12.78 -7.49 -12.15
N THR A 260 -13.40 -7.12 -13.27
CA THR A 260 -12.91 -7.50 -14.61
C THR A 260 -12.04 -6.43 -15.26
N GLY A 261 -12.28 -5.14 -14.97
CA GLY A 261 -11.69 -4.03 -15.72
C GLY A 261 -12.13 -3.99 -17.19
N VAL A 262 -13.19 -4.72 -17.55
CA VAL A 262 -13.73 -4.82 -18.91
C VAL A 262 -15.15 -4.29 -18.89
N PHE A 263 -15.39 -3.19 -19.59
CA PHE A 263 -16.67 -2.51 -19.67
C PHE A 263 -17.33 -2.76 -21.02
N VAL A 264 -18.63 -3.07 -21.00
CA VAL A 264 -19.42 -3.41 -22.17
C VAL A 264 -20.58 -2.43 -22.37
N ALA A 265 -20.90 -2.17 -23.63
CA ALA A 265 -22.05 -1.34 -24.01
C ALA A 265 -22.56 -1.71 -25.41
N GLU A 266 -23.80 -1.29 -25.74
CA GLU A 266 -24.44 -1.65 -27.01
C GLU A 266 -25.22 -0.53 -27.72
N VAL A 267 -24.90 -0.30 -28.99
CA VAL A 267 -25.60 0.69 -29.83
C VAL A 267 -26.41 -0.02 -30.91
N ALA A 268 -27.74 0.08 -30.83
CA ALA A 268 -28.63 -0.45 -31.85
C ALA A 268 -28.73 0.50 -33.05
N LEU A 269 -28.48 -0.01 -34.26
CA LEU A 269 -28.69 0.74 -35.50
C LEU A 269 -30.16 0.66 -35.94
N GLY A 270 -30.87 1.80 -35.90
CA GLY A 270 -32.31 1.86 -36.16
C GLY A 270 -32.75 1.74 -37.62
N GLY A 271 -31.81 1.54 -38.56
CA GLY A 271 -32.09 1.51 -39.99
C GLY A 271 -32.58 2.85 -40.57
N PHE A 272 -33.28 2.78 -41.70
CA PHE A 272 -33.91 3.93 -42.33
C PHE A 272 -35.36 3.61 -42.69
N ALA A 273 -36.21 4.62 -42.62
CA ALA A 273 -37.56 4.51 -43.13
C ALA A 273 -37.52 4.54 -44.66
N HIS A 274 -38.20 3.58 -45.31
CA HIS A 274 -38.25 3.48 -46.76
C HIS A 274 -39.69 3.37 -47.25
N THR A 275 -39.90 3.82 -48.48
CA THR A 275 -41.13 3.64 -49.24
C THR A 275 -40.82 2.66 -50.37
N MET A 276 -41.45 1.48 -50.34
CA MET A 276 -41.38 0.57 -51.49
C MET A 276 -42.12 1.21 -52.67
N SER A 277 -41.72 0.90 -53.91
CA SER A 277 -42.32 1.50 -55.12
C SER A 277 -43.84 1.28 -55.25
N SER A 278 -44.42 0.37 -54.46
CA SER A 278 -45.84 0.07 -54.40
C SER A 278 -46.59 0.71 -53.22
N ASP A 279 -45.90 1.34 -52.27
CA ASP A 279 -46.51 1.88 -51.05
C ASP A 279 -46.76 3.39 -51.14
N THR A 280 -47.86 3.83 -50.54
CA THR A 280 -48.28 5.25 -50.46
C THR A 280 -47.81 5.95 -49.18
N GLY A 281 -46.98 5.31 -48.35
CA GLY A 281 -46.45 5.89 -47.11
C GLY A 281 -45.23 5.13 -46.58
N ASN A 282 -44.45 5.76 -45.68
CA ASN A 282 -43.24 5.17 -45.11
C ASN A 282 -43.58 3.96 -44.25
N THR A 283 -42.99 2.81 -44.55
CA THR A 283 -42.99 1.66 -43.67
C THR A 283 -41.73 1.69 -42.82
N ALA A 284 -41.89 1.58 -41.51
CA ALA A 284 -40.77 1.29 -40.62
C ALA A 284 -40.27 -0.11 -40.99
N ALA A 285 -39.02 -0.21 -41.43
CA ALA A 285 -38.40 -1.49 -41.70
C ALA A 285 -38.12 -2.21 -40.39
#